data_AF-A0A551Z9U4-F1
#
_entry.id   AF-A0A551Z9U4-F1
#
_cell.length_a   1.000
_cell.length_b   1.000
_cell.length_c   1.000
_cell.angle_alpha   90.00
_cell.angle_beta   90.00
_cell.angle_gamma   90.00
#
_symmetry.space_group_name_H-M   'P 1'
#
loop_
_entity.id
_entity.type
_entity.pdbx_description
1 polymer ?
#
loop_
_entity_poly.entity_id
_entity_poly.type
_entity_poly.pdbx_seq_one_letter_code
_entity_poly.pdbx_strand_id
1 'polypeptide(L)'
;MAEIQFSKGLKEPVVPDIRLSRTKTGEKGSAKFYFEQPTILGDQQTEEITGMYLIDEEGEIVTREVKGKFINGKPTAIEATVIFNSPAEWDRFMRFMERYGSENGLEFTKSS
;
A
#
# COMPACT_ATOMS: atom_id res chain seq x y z
N MET A 1 -3.50 -10.84 -11.41
CA MET A 1 -4.47 -10.01 -10.67
C MET A 1 -3.85 -9.65 -9.34
N ALA A 2 -3.57 -8.36 -9.14
CA ALA A 2 -3.05 -7.83 -7.89
C ALA A 2 -3.92 -6.64 -7.46
N GLU A 3 -4.25 -6.59 -6.17
CA GLU A 3 -5.12 -5.55 -5.63
C GLU A 3 -4.74 -5.15 -4.20
N ILE A 4 -5.16 -3.94 -3.84
CA ILE A 4 -4.99 -3.39 -2.51
C ILE A 4 -6.37 -3.27 -1.87
N GLN A 5 -6.45 -3.66 -0.61
CA GLN A 5 -7.68 -3.61 0.18
C GLN A 5 -7.39 -3.00 1.55
N PHE A 6 -8.30 -2.15 2.03
CA PHE A 6 -8.31 -1.65 3.42
C PHE A 6 -9.30 -2.41 4.30
N SER A 7 -10.36 -2.94 3.68
CA SER A 7 -11.26 -3.93 4.29
C SER A 7 -11.28 -5.19 3.41
N LYS A 8 -11.23 -6.36 4.05
CA LYS A 8 -11.12 -7.65 3.33
C LYS A 8 -12.32 -7.85 2.42
N GLY A 9 -12.05 -8.07 1.13
CA GLY A 9 -13.06 -8.25 0.09
C GLY A 9 -13.47 -6.97 -0.63
N LEU A 10 -12.98 -5.80 -0.22
CA LEU A 10 -13.23 -4.53 -0.90
C LEU A 10 -11.94 -4.00 -1.55
N LYS A 11 -11.88 -4.15 -2.88
CA LYS A 11 -10.80 -3.59 -3.70
C LYS A 11 -10.84 -2.06 -3.68
N GLU A 12 -9.72 -1.44 -3.33
CA GLU A 12 -9.54 0.00 -3.47
C GLU A 12 -9.19 0.33 -4.94
N PRO A 13 -10.02 1.11 -5.65
CA PRO A 13 -9.76 1.52 -7.03
C PRO A 13 -8.70 2.63 -7.14
N VAL A 14 -8.45 3.39 -6.06
CA VAL A 14 -7.46 4.47 -6.08
C VAL A 14 -6.05 3.90 -6.12
N VAL A 15 -5.30 4.29 -7.15
CA VAL A 15 -3.89 3.95 -7.32
C VAL A 15 -3.04 4.85 -6.41
N PRO A 16 -2.24 4.31 -5.48
CA PRO A 16 -1.44 5.11 -4.56
C PRO A 16 -0.13 5.60 -5.18
N ASP A 17 0.40 6.67 -4.61
CA ASP A 17 1.81 7.03 -4.75
C ASP A 17 2.66 6.12 -3.87
N ILE A 18 3.69 5.52 -4.45
CA ILE A 18 4.50 4.50 -3.78
C ILE A 18 5.94 4.97 -3.70
N ARG A 19 6.48 5.02 -2.48
CA ARG A 19 7.88 5.35 -2.21
C ARG A 19 8.58 4.16 -1.55
N LEU A 20 9.59 3.65 -2.23
CA LEU A 20 10.43 2.56 -1.75
C LEU A 20 11.67 3.11 -1.07
N SER A 21 12.03 2.54 0.07
CA SER A 21 13.27 2.85 0.79
C SER A 21 13.90 1.56 1.26
N ARG A 22 15.22 1.41 1.03
CA ARG A 22 15.99 0.23 1.45
C ARG A 22 17.31 0.68 2.03
N THR A 23 17.74 0.05 3.13
CA THR A 23 19.05 0.34 3.72
C THR A 23 20.17 -0.10 2.78
N LYS A 24 21.35 0.54 2.89
CA LYS A 24 22.52 0.20 2.06
C LYS A 24 22.95 -1.27 2.22
N THR A 25 22.74 -1.85 3.40
CA THR A 25 23.02 -3.28 3.68
C THR A 25 21.98 -4.22 3.09
N GLY A 26 20.82 -3.71 2.67
CA GLY A 26 19.75 -4.49 2.06
C GLY A 26 18.93 -5.34 3.04
N GLU A 27 19.26 -5.30 4.34
CA GLU A 27 18.65 -6.08 5.41
C GLU A 27 17.25 -5.61 5.77
N LYS A 28 17.00 -4.29 5.68
CA LYS A 28 15.69 -3.69 5.98
C LYS A 28 15.21 -2.84 4.82
N GLY A 29 13.93 -2.97 4.53
CA GLY A 29 13.25 -2.17 3.54
C GLY A 29 11.93 -1.62 4.09
N SER A 30 11.41 -0.61 3.41
CA SER A 30 10.04 -0.16 3.62
C SER A 30 9.44 0.34 2.31
N ALA A 31 8.14 0.14 2.16
CA ALA A 31 7.34 0.72 1.10
C ALA A 31 6.27 1.60 1.74
N LYS A 32 6.25 2.88 1.38
CA LYS A 32 5.23 3.83 1.82
C LYS A 32 4.25 4.05 0.70
N PHE A 33 2.97 3.92 1.02
CA PHE A 33 1.85 4.13 0.13
C PHE A 33 1.13 5.38 0.59
N TYR A 34 0.82 6.26 -0.36
CA TYR A 34 0.01 7.44 -0.13
C TYR A 34 -1.20 7.39 -1.06
N PHE A 35 -2.37 7.31 -0.47
CA PHE A 35 -3.65 7.33 -1.19
C PHE A 35 -4.27 8.70 -1.00
N GLU A 36 -4.40 9.45 -2.09
CA GLU A 36 -5.15 10.71 -2.10
C GLU A 36 -6.64 10.42 -2.28
N GLN A 37 -7.47 10.89 -1.34
CA GLN A 37 -8.93 10.73 -1.36
C GLN A 37 -9.41 9.28 -1.67
N PRO A 38 -8.90 8.25 -0.97
CA PRO A 38 -9.31 6.87 -1.22
C PRO A 38 -10.79 6.66 -0.93
N THR A 39 -11.42 5.75 -1.65
CA THR A 39 -12.86 5.50 -1.58
C THR A 39 -13.31 4.93 -0.23
N ILE A 40 -12.42 4.27 0.50
CA ILE A 40 -12.60 3.85 1.90
C ILE A 40 -12.93 4.99 2.86
N LEU A 41 -12.57 6.25 2.52
CA LEU A 41 -12.90 7.43 3.33
C LEU A 41 -14.26 8.05 2.99
N GLY A 42 -14.96 7.51 1.98
CA GLY A 42 -16.28 8.02 1.59
C GLY A 42 -17.34 7.81 2.67
N ASP A 43 -18.35 8.68 2.67
CA ASP A 43 -19.40 8.79 3.71
C ASP A 43 -20.18 7.50 4.01
N GLN A 44 -20.04 6.46 3.18
CA GLN A 44 -20.78 5.19 3.28
C GLN A 44 -19.99 4.07 3.96
N GLN A 45 -18.69 4.25 4.24
CA GLN A 45 -17.87 3.20 4.83
C GLN A 45 -17.70 3.44 6.33
N THR A 46 -18.43 2.65 7.13
CA THR A 46 -18.40 2.69 8.59
C THR A 46 -17.33 1.78 9.20
N GLU A 47 -16.57 1.08 8.36
CA GLU A 47 -15.58 0.12 8.82
C GLU A 47 -14.26 0.82 9.20
N GLU A 48 -13.76 0.49 10.38
CA GLU A 48 -12.48 1.00 10.85
C GLU A 48 -11.34 0.36 10.05
N ILE A 49 -10.43 1.21 9.55
CA ILE A 49 -9.25 0.74 8.83
C ILE A 49 -8.26 0.17 9.84
N THR A 50 -8.23 -1.16 9.95
CA THR A 50 -7.34 -1.90 10.86
C THR A 50 -6.00 -2.27 10.23
N GLY A 51 -5.89 -2.16 8.91
CA GLY A 51 -4.69 -2.51 8.15
C GLY A 51 -4.86 -2.30 6.66
N MET A 52 -3.80 -2.60 5.93
CA MET A 52 -3.76 -2.65 4.47
C MET A 52 -3.32 -4.05 4.05
N TYR A 53 -4.04 -4.62 3.08
CA TYR A 53 -3.84 -5.94 2.53
C TYR A 53 -3.44 -5.81 1.06
N LEU A 54 -2.29 -6.34 0.70
CA LEU A 54 -1.82 -6.46 -0.67
C LEU A 54 -2.05 -7.91 -1.10
N ILE A 55 -2.96 -8.13 -2.04
CA ILE A 55 -3.41 -9.47 -2.42
C ILE A 55 -3.05 -9.73 -3.88
N ASP A 56 -2.39 -10.85 -4.13
CA ASP A 56 -2.17 -11.38 -5.47
C ASP A 56 -2.29 -12.91 -5.48
N GLU A 57 -1.95 -13.53 -6.61
CA GLU A 57 -1.98 -14.99 -6.80
C GLU A 57 -1.04 -15.78 -5.88
N GLU A 58 -0.03 -15.14 -5.29
CA GLU A 58 0.94 -15.77 -4.39
C GLU A 58 0.52 -15.66 -2.90
N GLY A 59 -0.58 -14.95 -2.60
CA GLY A 59 -1.12 -14.78 -1.25
C GLY A 59 -1.30 -13.32 -0.85
N GLU A 60 -1.26 -13.06 0.47
CA GLU A 60 -1.47 -11.72 1.04
C GLU A 60 -0.22 -11.20 1.78
N ILE A 61 0.10 -9.92 1.58
CA ILE A 61 1.03 -9.14 2.43
C ILE A 61 0.19 -8.18 3.25
N VAL A 62 0.34 -8.23 4.57
CA VAL A 62 -0.48 -7.43 5.49
C VAL A 62 0.39 -6.43 6.24
N THR A 63 -0.09 -5.19 6.34
CA THR A 63 0.47 -4.21 7.27
C THR A 63 -0.61 -3.60 8.15
N ARG A 64 -0.26 -3.33 9.42
CA ARG A 64 -1.10 -2.59 10.37
C ARG A 64 -0.64 -1.14 10.52
N GLU A 65 0.48 -0.77 9.91
CA GLU A 65 1.02 0.59 9.95
C GLU A 65 0.26 1.47 8.95
N VAL A 66 -0.98 1.80 9.29
CA VAL A 66 -1.88 2.63 8.49
C VAL A 66 -2.26 3.88 9.29
N LYS A 67 -2.20 5.04 8.64
CA LYS A 67 -2.44 6.35 9.25
C LYS A 67 -3.35 7.17 8.36
N GLY A 68 -4.45 7.67 8.93
CA GLY A 68 -5.29 8.67 8.27
C GLY A 68 -4.65 10.06 8.32
N LYS A 69 -4.71 10.78 7.22
CA LYS A 69 -4.33 12.20 7.13
C LYS A 69 -5.57 13.08 7.09
N PHE A 70 -5.59 14.07 7.98
CA PHE A 70 -6.69 15.00 8.13
C PHE A 70 -6.24 16.42 7.80
N ILE A 71 -7.02 17.13 6.99
CA ILE A 71 -6.85 18.56 6.71
C ILE A 71 -8.12 19.25 7.19
N ASN A 72 -7.97 20.19 8.14
CA ASN A 72 -9.10 20.91 8.75
C ASN A 72 -10.18 19.99 9.34
N GLY A 73 -9.78 18.88 9.95
CA GLY A 73 -10.70 17.91 10.57
C GLY A 73 -11.41 16.98 9.58
N LYS A 74 -11.17 17.10 8.27
CA LYS A 74 -11.69 16.18 7.26
C LYS A 74 -10.63 15.14 6.88
N PRO A 75 -10.99 13.85 6.79
CA PRO A 75 -10.08 12.83 6.29
C PRO A 75 -9.85 13.10 4.79
N THR A 76 -8.58 13.11 4.37
CA THR A 76 -8.18 13.52 3.00
C THR A 76 -7.30 12.50 2.31
N ALA A 77 -6.51 11.76 3.07
CA ALA A 77 -5.58 10.78 2.53
C ALA A 77 -5.32 9.67 3.53
N ILE A 78 -4.78 8.56 3.05
CA ILE A 78 -4.29 7.46 3.88
C ILE A 78 -2.81 7.23 3.55
N GLU A 79 -2.02 7.07 4.60
CA GLU A 79 -0.64 6.60 4.49
C GLU A 79 -0.53 5.21 5.09
N ALA A 80 -0.02 4.26 4.30
CA ALA A 80 0.30 2.93 4.79
C ALA A 80 1.79 2.64 4.60
N THR A 81 2.42 1.98 5.56
CA THR A 81 3.83 1.59 5.48
C THR A 81 3.95 0.07 5.61
N VAL A 82 4.58 -0.58 4.64
CA VAL A 82 5.00 -1.97 4.77
C VAL A 82 6.47 -1.97 5.16
N ILE A 83 6.84 -2.73 6.20
CA ILE A 83 8.21 -2.89 6.67
C ILE A 83 8.67 -4.30 6.32
N PHE A 84 9.84 -4.41 5.71
CA PHE A 84 10.47 -5.67 5.34
C PHE A 84 11.68 -5.90 6.24
N ASN A 85 11.69 -7.04 6.93
CA ASN A 85 12.77 -7.45 7.83
C ASN A 85 13.70 -8.50 7.21
N SER A 86 13.37 -8.98 6.00
CA SER A 86 14.20 -9.92 5.26
C SER A 86 14.24 -9.60 3.76
N PRO A 87 15.31 -10.01 3.04
CA PRO A 87 15.35 -9.94 1.59
C PRO A 87 14.21 -10.71 0.91
N ALA A 88 13.78 -11.84 1.48
CA ALA A 88 12.70 -12.65 0.91
C ALA A 88 11.34 -11.93 0.92
N GLU A 89 11.04 -11.19 1.99
CA GLU A 89 9.84 -10.33 2.06
C GLU A 89 9.90 -9.21 1.02
N TRP A 90 11.07 -8.61 0.84
CA TRP A 90 11.30 -7.59 -0.20
C TRP A 90 11.07 -8.16 -1.60
N ASP A 91 11.65 -9.31 -1.92
CA ASP A 91 11.51 -9.94 -3.23
C ASP A 91 10.06 -10.38 -3.50
N ARG A 92 9.35 -10.85 -2.47
CA ARG A 92 7.91 -11.15 -2.54
C ARG A 92 7.09 -9.89 -2.83
N PHE A 93 7.43 -8.79 -2.18
CA PHE A 93 6.79 -7.50 -2.40
C PHE A 93 7.07 -6.94 -3.80
N MET A 94 8.31 -7.05 -4.30
CA MET A 94 8.65 -6.59 -5.66
C MET A 94 7.84 -7.34 -6.72
N ARG A 95 7.59 -8.64 -6.54
CA ARG A 95 6.72 -9.43 -7.43
C ARG A 95 5.26 -8.96 -7.39
N PHE A 96 4.73 -8.66 -6.19
CA PHE A 96 3.41 -8.03 -6.08
C PHE A 96 3.37 -6.69 -6.84
N MET A 97 4.38 -5.85 -6.65
CA MET A 97 4.47 -4.54 -7.28
C MET A 97 4.59 -4.59 -8.80
N GLU A 98 5.30 -5.57 -9.35
CA GLU A 98 5.39 -5.79 -10.80
C GLU A 98 4.01 -6.13 -11.39
N ARG A 99 3.27 -7.06 -10.76
CA ARG A 99 1.90 -7.41 -11.15
C ARG A 99 0.96 -6.21 -11.04
N TYR A 100 0.95 -5.57 -9.86
CA TYR A 100 0.07 -4.44 -9.59
C TYR A 100 0.35 -3.27 -10.53
N GLY A 101 1.63 -2.98 -10.80
CA GLY A 101 2.03 -1.92 -11.72
C GLY A 101 1.66 -2.21 -13.17
N SER A 102 1.78 -3.47 -13.62
CA SER A 102 1.38 -3.86 -14.97
C SER A 102 -0.13 -3.71 -15.21
N GLU A 103 -0.95 -3.89 -14.18
CA GLU A 103 -2.41 -3.80 -14.26
C GLU A 103 -2.93 -2.36 -14.11
N ASN A 104 -2.22 -1.51 -13.34
CA ASN A 104 -2.69 -0.17 -12.97
C ASN A 104 -1.86 0.97 -13.58
N GLY A 105 -0.92 0.66 -14.48
CA GLY A 105 -0.14 1.66 -15.20
C GLY A 105 0.80 2.48 -14.30
N LEU A 106 1.27 1.91 -13.20
CA LEU A 106 2.21 2.60 -12.30
C LEU A 106 3.59 2.71 -12.95
N GLU A 107 4.04 3.95 -13.16
CA GLU A 107 5.43 4.22 -13.47
C GLU A 107 6.21 4.32 -12.15
N PHE A 108 7.20 3.44 -11.97
CA PHE A 108 8.09 3.49 -10.81
C PHE A 108 9.01 4.72 -10.91
N THR A 109 8.61 5.83 -10.32
CA THR A 109 9.51 6.97 -10.15
C THR A 109 10.50 6.64 -9.03
N LYS A 110 11.65 6.07 -9.40
CA LYS A 110 12.75 5.85 -8.46
C LYS A 110 13.25 7.22 -8.00
N SER A 111 12.90 7.64 -6.78
CA SER A 111 13.53 8.78 -6.14
C SER A 111 15.02 8.47 -5.98
N SER A 112 15.84 9.13 -6.79
CA SER A 112 17.31 9.09 -6.78
C SER A 112 17.90 9.68 -5.51
#